data_AF-A0A2T4DBZ8-F1
#
_entry.id   AF-A0A2T4DBZ8-F1
#
_cell.length_a   1.000
_cell.length_b   1.000
_cell.length_c   1.000
_cell.angle_alpha   90.00
_cell.angle_beta   90.00
_cell.angle_gamma   90.00
#
_symmetry.space_group_name_H-M   'P 1'
#
loop_
_entity.id
_entity.type
_entity.pdbx_description
1 polymer ?
#
loop_
_entity_poly.entity_id
_entity_poly.type
_entity_poly.pdbx_seq_one_letter_code
_entity_poly.pdbx_strand_id
1 'polypeptide(L)'
;MSGRFNGVSRIHQKVTQTIFQPFFPRWPAADIPADYVTNGIHTPSWDSPESDAIWTRACGKDRWRRPLQKSCPMTDVTDEALWEMRRLQRTRLVAYLRRRLASQHCEQKPGTNHAAACGLLLDHETLTLGFARRFTEYKRPDLLLKDQERLLGLLGSRDRPIQIVLAGKAHPYDRPGKEIIRQWKAFSRRPDVEGKVVFIEDYDLGVANQLIQGVDVWLNCPRHPWEACGTSGMKVLVNGGLNLSQYDGWWAEAWNPDVGWAIRPGATFDELSGSNNHDHDLSDRDELFDLLENEVVPCFYKVDSDGIPRKWLQRMRASMDQLTAMYSANRMVREYVEQFYLPMTAKG
;
A
#
# COMPACT_ATOMS: atom_id res chain seq x y z
N MET A 1 -20.40 -26.38 -14.28
CA MET A 1 -19.26 -25.72 -14.96
C MET A 1 -19.59 -24.26 -15.14
N SER A 2 -18.64 -23.35 -14.89
CA SER A 2 -18.79 -21.92 -15.21
C SER A 2 -18.57 -21.69 -16.71
N GLY A 3 -19.26 -20.71 -17.31
CA GLY A 3 -19.12 -20.39 -18.74
C GLY A 3 -17.89 -19.55 -19.08
N ARG A 4 -17.28 -18.89 -18.09
CA ARG A 4 -16.03 -18.12 -18.16
C ARG A 4 -15.31 -18.16 -16.81
N PHE A 5 -14.01 -17.88 -16.81
CA PHE A 5 -13.20 -17.67 -15.62
C PHE A 5 -12.22 -16.53 -15.86
N ASN A 6 -11.84 -15.80 -14.81
CA ASN A 6 -11.02 -14.62 -14.92
C ASN A 6 -9.99 -14.50 -13.79
N GLY A 7 -8.88 -13.84 -14.11
CA GLY A 7 -7.95 -13.30 -13.13
C GLY A 7 -8.43 -11.96 -12.55
N VAL A 8 -7.79 -11.55 -11.45
CA VAL A 8 -8.09 -10.29 -10.74
C VAL A 8 -7.03 -9.19 -10.96
N SER A 9 -6.09 -9.46 -11.87
CA SER A 9 -5.03 -8.59 -12.38
C SER A 9 -4.49 -9.21 -13.67
N ARG A 10 -3.73 -8.45 -14.46
CA ARG A 10 -3.11 -8.92 -15.70
C ARG A 10 -2.05 -9.99 -15.45
N ILE A 11 -1.22 -9.84 -14.41
CA ILE A 11 -0.24 -10.89 -14.05
C ILE A 11 -0.97 -12.14 -13.57
N HIS A 12 -2.02 -11.97 -12.76
CA HIS A 12 -2.80 -13.10 -12.27
C HIS A 12 -3.56 -13.84 -13.36
N GLN A 13 -3.84 -13.21 -14.52
CA GLN A 13 -4.34 -13.93 -15.70
C GLN A 13 -3.38 -15.07 -16.09
N LYS A 14 -2.08 -14.79 -16.16
CA LYS A 14 -1.06 -15.80 -16.49
C LYS A 14 -1.00 -16.90 -15.45
N VAL A 15 -1.02 -16.53 -14.16
CA VAL A 15 -1.11 -17.51 -13.04
C VAL A 15 -2.36 -18.38 -13.19
N THR A 16 -3.50 -17.79 -13.52
CA THR A 16 -4.77 -18.49 -13.74
C THR A 16 -4.63 -19.48 -14.89
N GLN A 17 -4.06 -19.06 -16.03
CA GLN A 17 -3.78 -19.95 -17.16
C GLN A 17 -2.92 -21.14 -16.75
N THR A 18 -1.84 -20.92 -15.99
CA THR A 18 -0.98 -22.00 -15.46
C THR A 18 -1.76 -22.96 -14.55
N ILE A 19 -2.61 -22.45 -13.65
CA ILE A 19 -3.44 -23.27 -12.75
C ILE A 19 -4.39 -24.17 -13.54
N PHE A 20 -4.95 -23.66 -14.64
CA PHE A 20 -5.90 -24.40 -15.47
C PHE A 20 -5.25 -25.30 -16.53
N GLN A 21 -3.92 -25.25 -16.71
CA GLN A 21 -3.19 -26.05 -17.69
C GLN A 21 -3.53 -27.55 -17.69
N PRO A 22 -3.70 -28.22 -16.52
CA PRO A 22 -4.07 -29.64 -16.50
C PRO A 22 -5.42 -29.96 -17.16
N PHE A 23 -6.34 -28.98 -17.27
CA PHE A 23 -7.64 -29.13 -17.93
C PHE A 23 -7.59 -28.86 -19.44
N PHE A 24 -6.51 -28.25 -19.93
CA PHE A 24 -6.30 -27.93 -21.34
C PHE A 24 -4.95 -28.52 -21.84
N PRO A 25 -4.75 -29.86 -21.76
CA PRO A 25 -3.44 -30.48 -21.97
C PRO A 25 -2.86 -30.32 -23.38
N ARG A 26 -3.70 -29.94 -24.35
CA ARG A 26 -3.32 -29.72 -25.76
C ARG A 26 -3.17 -28.25 -26.15
N TRP A 27 -3.47 -27.34 -25.22
CA TRP A 27 -3.43 -25.91 -25.48
C TRP A 27 -2.15 -25.34 -24.86
N PRO A 28 -1.41 -24.49 -25.58
CA PRO A 28 -0.42 -23.62 -24.95
C PRO A 28 -1.06 -22.84 -23.80
N ALA A 29 -0.32 -22.60 -22.71
CA ALA A 29 -0.85 -21.89 -21.54
C ALA A 29 -1.47 -20.53 -21.91
N ALA A 30 -0.81 -19.80 -22.82
CA ALA A 30 -1.27 -18.50 -23.30
C ALA A 30 -2.62 -18.54 -24.03
N ASP A 31 -3.00 -19.68 -24.59
CA ASP A 31 -4.25 -19.86 -25.34
C ASP A 31 -5.42 -20.29 -24.43
N ILE A 32 -5.15 -20.67 -23.18
CA ILE A 32 -6.19 -21.02 -22.22
C ILE A 32 -7.09 -19.80 -22.02
N PRO A 33 -8.43 -19.94 -22.19
CA PRO A 33 -9.38 -18.83 -22.25
C PRO A 33 -9.70 -18.25 -20.86
N ALA A 34 -8.65 -17.78 -20.18
CA ALA A 34 -8.75 -16.99 -18.95
C ALA A 34 -8.66 -15.51 -19.33
N ASP A 35 -9.72 -14.75 -19.09
CA ASP A 35 -9.70 -13.29 -19.18
C ASP A 35 -9.23 -12.68 -17.83
N TYR A 36 -9.27 -11.36 -17.67
CA TYR A 36 -9.05 -10.72 -16.37
C TYR A 36 -9.90 -9.46 -16.19
N VAL A 37 -10.24 -9.17 -14.94
CA VAL A 37 -10.78 -7.87 -14.52
C VAL A 37 -9.97 -7.41 -13.32
N THR A 38 -9.22 -6.32 -13.48
CA THR A 38 -8.38 -5.82 -12.40
C THR A 38 -9.25 -5.29 -11.27
N ASN A 39 -8.97 -5.69 -10.02
CA ASN A 39 -9.78 -5.24 -8.90
C ASN A 39 -9.82 -3.70 -8.77
N GLY A 40 -10.84 -3.22 -8.06
CA GLY A 40 -10.96 -1.83 -7.68
C GLY A 40 -11.55 -1.66 -6.29
N ILE A 41 -11.43 -0.46 -5.75
CA ILE A 41 -11.91 -0.11 -4.41
C ILE A 41 -13.06 0.90 -4.49
N HIS A 42 -13.98 0.83 -3.53
CA HIS A 42 -15.04 1.83 -3.41
C HIS A 42 -14.46 3.13 -2.85
N THR A 43 -14.02 4.02 -3.75
CA THR A 43 -13.27 5.24 -3.45
C THR A 43 -13.87 6.10 -2.32
N PRO A 44 -15.18 6.37 -2.27
CA PRO A 44 -15.79 7.18 -1.20
C PRO A 44 -15.75 6.54 0.19
N SER A 45 -15.48 5.24 0.31
CA SER A 45 -15.33 4.59 1.62
C SER A 45 -13.95 4.79 2.24
N TRP A 46 -12.98 5.26 1.45
CA TRP A 46 -11.58 5.36 1.84
C TRP A 46 -11.05 6.80 1.81
N ASP A 47 -11.76 7.75 1.19
CA ASP A 47 -11.33 9.14 1.22
C ASP A 47 -11.47 9.74 2.62
N SER A 48 -10.60 10.71 2.89
CA SER A 48 -10.66 11.50 4.10
C SER A 48 -11.52 12.75 3.89
N PRO A 49 -12.01 13.39 4.96
CA PRO A 49 -12.63 14.71 4.86
C PRO A 49 -11.79 15.74 4.10
N GLU A 50 -10.47 15.74 4.33
CA GLU A 50 -9.52 16.64 3.64
C GLU A 50 -9.41 16.30 2.15
N SER A 51 -9.31 15.01 1.81
CA SER A 51 -9.32 14.54 0.43
C SER A 51 -10.64 14.86 -0.27
N ASP A 52 -11.78 14.64 0.39
CA ASP A 52 -13.10 14.93 -0.16
C ASP A 52 -13.23 16.41 -0.53
N ALA A 53 -12.70 17.32 0.29
CA ALA A 53 -12.66 18.74 -0.03
C ALA A 53 -11.81 19.03 -1.29
N ILE A 54 -10.60 18.46 -1.37
CA ILE A 54 -9.70 18.61 -2.53
C ILE A 54 -10.36 18.07 -3.80
N TRP A 55 -10.87 16.85 -3.76
CA TRP A 55 -11.53 16.22 -4.91
C TRP A 55 -12.85 16.90 -5.28
N THR A 56 -13.60 17.43 -4.32
CA THR A 56 -14.81 18.22 -4.60
C THR A 56 -14.45 19.51 -5.33
N ARG A 57 -13.38 20.19 -4.92
CA ARG A 57 -12.89 21.39 -5.61
C ARG A 57 -12.44 21.08 -7.03
N ALA A 58 -11.70 19.99 -7.23
CA ALA A 58 -11.19 19.61 -8.55
C ALA A 58 -12.28 19.08 -9.48
N CYS A 59 -13.21 18.27 -8.96
CA CYS A 59 -14.04 17.38 -9.78
C CYS A 59 -15.56 17.50 -9.52
N GLY A 60 -15.94 18.36 -8.59
CA GLY A 60 -17.31 18.50 -8.12
C GLY A 60 -17.73 17.41 -7.13
N LYS A 61 -18.85 17.67 -6.44
CA LYS A 61 -19.38 16.80 -5.39
C LYS A 61 -19.87 15.44 -5.90
N ASP A 62 -20.25 15.36 -7.18
CA ASP A 62 -20.81 14.16 -7.80
C ASP A 62 -19.78 13.30 -8.55
N ARG A 63 -18.48 13.62 -8.41
CA ARG A 63 -17.35 12.95 -9.08
C ARG A 63 -17.36 11.42 -9.03
N TRP A 64 -17.83 10.82 -7.92
CA TRP A 64 -17.88 9.36 -7.75
C TRP A 64 -19.22 8.73 -8.16
N ARG A 65 -20.26 9.53 -8.43
CA ARG A 65 -21.59 9.02 -8.83
C ARG A 65 -21.60 8.50 -10.26
N ARG A 66 -20.69 9.00 -11.09
CA ARG A 66 -20.52 8.55 -12.47
C ARG A 66 -19.11 7.98 -12.64
N PRO A 67 -18.94 6.99 -13.52
CA PRO A 67 -17.61 6.49 -13.87
C PRO A 67 -16.78 7.62 -14.44
N LEU A 68 -15.65 7.93 -13.80
CA LEU A 68 -14.65 8.83 -14.35
C LEU A 68 -14.00 8.10 -15.54
N GLN A 69 -14.49 8.36 -16.76
CA GLN A 69 -13.95 7.74 -17.97
C GLN A 69 -12.51 8.15 -18.27
N LYS A 70 -12.10 9.32 -17.77
CA LYS A 70 -10.72 9.77 -17.61
C LYS A 70 -10.63 10.42 -16.22
N SER A 71 -9.45 10.36 -15.61
CA SER A 71 -9.27 11.04 -14.34
C SER A 71 -9.57 12.52 -14.48
N CYS A 72 -10.24 13.04 -13.46
CA CYS A 72 -10.41 14.47 -13.32
C CYS A 72 -9.05 15.04 -12.90
N PRO A 73 -8.40 15.86 -13.76
CA PRO A 73 -7.07 16.36 -13.47
C PRO A 73 -7.12 17.35 -12.31
N MET A 74 -6.23 17.21 -11.34
CA MET A 74 -6.11 18.14 -10.20
C MET A 74 -5.48 19.49 -10.57
N THR A 75 -5.63 19.95 -11.82
CA THR A 75 -4.94 21.15 -12.34
C THR A 75 -5.19 22.41 -11.52
N ASP A 76 -6.39 22.56 -10.94
CA ASP A 76 -6.79 23.76 -10.20
C ASP A 76 -6.45 23.69 -8.69
N VAL A 77 -5.84 22.59 -8.26
CA VAL A 77 -5.42 22.36 -6.87
C VAL A 77 -3.94 22.71 -6.75
N THR A 78 -3.60 23.67 -5.90
CA THR A 78 -2.20 24.07 -5.69
C THR A 78 -1.43 23.03 -4.86
N ASP A 79 -0.11 23.03 -4.99
CA ASP A 79 0.76 22.17 -4.20
C ASP A 79 0.65 22.46 -2.69
N GLU A 80 0.45 23.73 -2.32
CA GLU A 80 0.22 24.17 -0.94
C GLU A 80 -1.04 23.51 -0.36
N ALA A 81 -2.13 23.48 -1.14
CA ALA A 81 -3.39 22.86 -0.73
C ALA A 81 -3.24 21.34 -0.57
N LEU A 82 -2.51 20.71 -1.49
CA LEU A 82 -2.18 19.29 -1.42
C LEU A 82 -1.29 18.95 -0.21
N TRP A 83 -0.30 19.80 0.08
CA TRP A 83 0.57 19.62 1.24
C TRP A 83 -0.18 19.79 2.55
N GLU A 84 -1.04 20.81 2.64
CA GLU A 84 -1.87 21.03 3.83
C GLU A 84 -2.85 19.88 4.07
N MET A 85 -3.47 19.34 3.00
CA MET A 85 -4.28 18.12 3.08
C MET A 85 -3.49 16.98 3.76
N ARG A 86 -2.25 16.72 3.34
CA ARG A 86 -1.40 15.68 3.92
C ARG A 86 -1.00 15.97 5.37
N ARG A 87 -0.68 17.23 5.70
CA ARG A 87 -0.34 17.62 7.10
C ARG A 87 -1.52 17.39 8.05
N LEU A 88 -2.73 17.78 7.64
CA LEU A 88 -3.95 17.55 8.43
C LEU A 88 -4.27 16.07 8.61
N GLN A 89 -4.14 15.26 7.55
CA GLN A 89 -4.31 13.81 7.63
C GLN A 89 -3.31 13.14 8.56
N ARG A 90 -2.02 13.51 8.49
CA ARG A 90 -0.97 13.02 9.42
C ARG A 90 -1.26 13.42 10.86
N THR A 91 -1.67 14.67 11.09
CA THR A 91 -2.06 15.18 12.40
C THR A 91 -3.20 14.35 13.00
N ARG A 92 -4.24 14.05 12.20
CA ARG A 92 -5.35 13.21 12.63
C ARG A 92 -4.90 11.78 12.94
N LEU A 93 -4.05 11.19 12.09
CA LEU A 93 -3.51 9.85 12.32
C LEU A 93 -2.71 9.79 13.63
N VAL A 94 -1.77 10.71 13.86
CA VAL A 94 -0.96 10.76 15.08
C VAL A 94 -1.86 10.92 16.32
N ALA A 95 -2.86 11.80 16.26
CA ALA A 95 -3.82 11.96 17.36
C ALA A 95 -4.64 10.68 17.61
N TYR A 96 -5.05 9.97 16.56
CA TYR A 96 -5.72 8.68 16.66
C TYR A 96 -4.82 7.61 17.30
N LEU A 97 -3.57 7.49 16.82
CA LEU A 97 -2.60 6.51 17.32
C LEU A 97 -2.28 6.75 18.79
N ARG A 98 -2.09 8.00 19.22
CA ARG A 98 -1.87 8.35 20.64
C ARG A 98 -3.03 7.88 21.52
N ARG A 99 -4.29 8.15 21.12
CA ARG A 99 -5.47 7.68 21.86
C ARG A 99 -5.56 6.16 21.90
N ARG A 100 -5.31 5.50 20.76
CA ARG A 100 -5.39 4.03 20.65
C ARG A 100 -4.30 3.36 21.49
N LEU A 101 -3.07 3.83 21.42
CA LEU A 101 -1.96 3.32 22.20
C LEU A 101 -2.16 3.55 23.70
N ALA A 102 -2.63 4.74 24.11
CA ALA A 102 -2.97 4.98 25.51
C ALA A 102 -3.99 3.96 26.03
N SER A 103 -5.05 3.66 25.26
CA SER A 103 -6.03 2.63 25.64
C SER A 103 -5.43 1.22 25.75
N GLN A 104 -4.58 0.83 24.79
CA GLN A 104 -3.93 -0.49 24.79
C GLN A 104 -2.95 -0.68 25.96
N HIS A 105 -2.25 0.38 26.38
CA HIS A 105 -1.25 0.30 27.45
C HIS A 105 -1.86 0.31 28.85
N CYS A 106 -3.04 0.92 29.04
CA CYS A 106 -3.81 0.76 30.27
C CYS A 106 -4.14 -0.72 30.56
N GLU A 107 -4.30 -1.54 29.52
CA GLU A 107 -4.64 -2.96 29.63
C GLU A 107 -3.41 -3.87 29.83
N GLN A 108 -2.22 -3.48 29.36
CA GLN A 108 -1.06 -4.40 29.22
C GLN A 108 0.15 -4.16 30.14
N LYS A 109 0.05 -3.22 31.11
CA LYS A 109 1.18 -2.71 31.94
C LYS A 109 2.28 -2.05 31.07
N PRO A 110 2.40 -0.72 31.07
CA PRO A 110 3.40 -0.05 30.24
C PRO A 110 4.83 -0.51 30.62
N GLY A 111 5.70 -0.61 29.62
CA GLY A 111 7.15 -0.74 29.85
C GLY A 111 7.72 0.47 30.59
N THR A 112 9.04 0.56 30.71
CA THR A 112 9.72 1.60 31.51
C THR A 112 9.60 3.02 30.94
N ASN A 113 9.10 3.21 29.72
CA ASN A 113 8.95 4.51 29.06
C ASN A 113 7.49 4.82 28.70
N HIS A 114 6.80 5.51 29.61
CA HIS A 114 5.38 5.84 29.46
C HIS A 114 5.09 6.74 28.23
N ALA A 115 6.00 7.64 27.87
CA ALA A 115 5.80 8.56 26.76
C ALA A 115 5.81 7.84 25.40
N ALA A 116 6.76 6.92 25.21
CA ALA A 116 6.82 6.09 24.02
C ALA A 116 5.62 5.12 23.96
N ALA A 117 5.27 4.50 25.09
CA ALA A 117 4.09 3.65 25.22
C ALA A 117 2.79 4.38 24.80
N CYS A 118 2.61 5.64 25.18
CA CYS A 118 1.43 6.43 24.79
C CYS A 118 1.51 7.04 23.38
N GLY A 119 2.55 6.75 22.59
CA GLY A 119 2.74 7.32 21.25
C GLY A 119 3.05 8.82 21.25
N LEU A 120 3.50 9.39 22.37
CA LEU A 120 3.86 10.80 22.47
C LEU A 120 5.08 11.15 21.62
N LEU A 121 5.87 10.14 21.23
CA LEU A 121 7.04 10.28 20.37
C LEU A 121 6.71 10.29 18.86
N LEU A 122 5.48 9.97 18.47
CA LEU A 122 5.05 10.13 17.07
C LEU A 122 4.94 11.61 16.74
N ASP A 123 5.44 11.99 15.57
CA ASP A 123 5.41 13.36 15.07
C ASP A 123 4.67 13.42 13.73
N HIS A 124 3.81 14.43 13.57
CA HIS A 124 3.06 14.63 12.34
C HIS A 124 3.91 15.26 11.23
N GLU A 125 5.09 15.79 11.53
CA GLU A 125 6.04 16.27 10.51
C GLU A 125 6.97 15.17 9.99
N THR A 126 7.10 14.06 10.72
CA THR A 126 7.95 12.92 10.32
C THR A 126 7.29 12.09 9.22
N LEU A 127 8.10 11.66 8.24
CA LEU A 127 7.67 10.74 7.18
C LEU A 127 7.13 9.44 7.77
N THR A 128 5.87 9.12 7.49
CA THR A 128 5.19 7.94 8.03
C THR A 128 5.06 6.86 6.96
N LEU A 129 5.79 5.75 7.16
CA LEU A 129 5.60 4.52 6.41
C LEU A 129 4.51 3.69 7.08
N GLY A 130 3.67 3.02 6.28
CA GLY A 130 2.67 2.14 6.85
C GLY A 130 2.32 0.94 6.01
N PHE A 131 1.90 -0.11 6.70
CA PHE A 131 1.30 -1.28 6.07
C PHE A 131 0.34 -1.96 7.04
N ALA A 132 -0.81 -2.37 6.53
CA ALA A 132 -1.75 -3.16 7.31
C ALA A 132 -2.36 -4.31 6.51
N ARG A 133 -2.13 -5.54 6.97
CA ARG A 133 -2.55 -6.76 6.28
C ARG A 133 -2.45 -7.97 7.20
N ARG A 134 -2.93 -9.11 6.69
CA ARG A 134 -2.69 -10.41 7.32
C ARG A 134 -1.18 -10.68 7.34
N PHE A 135 -0.68 -11.11 8.48
CA PHE A 135 0.72 -11.51 8.65
C PHE A 135 0.84 -12.96 8.18
N THR A 136 1.40 -13.15 6.99
CA THR A 136 1.69 -14.44 6.36
C THR A 136 3.04 -14.37 5.66
N GLU A 137 3.75 -15.49 5.59
CA GLU A 137 5.13 -15.57 5.08
C GLU A 137 5.31 -14.94 3.68
N TYR A 138 4.47 -15.30 2.72
CA TYR A 138 4.61 -14.80 1.34
C TYR A 138 4.40 -13.28 1.23
N LYS A 139 3.71 -12.63 2.18
CA LYS A 139 3.52 -11.17 2.15
C LYS A 139 4.80 -10.43 2.59
N ARG A 140 5.74 -11.13 3.25
CA ARG A 140 7.00 -10.61 3.81
C ARG A 140 6.85 -9.30 4.59
N PRO A 141 5.92 -9.18 5.55
CA PRO A 141 5.83 -7.97 6.38
C PRO A 141 7.09 -7.78 7.27
N ASP A 142 7.94 -8.79 7.39
CA ASP A 142 9.25 -8.76 8.07
C ASP A 142 10.42 -8.36 7.17
N LEU A 143 10.21 -8.01 5.89
CA LEU A 143 11.33 -7.73 4.97
C LEU A 143 12.25 -6.60 5.50
N LEU A 144 11.68 -5.56 6.10
CA LEU A 144 12.43 -4.49 6.78
C LEU A 144 13.22 -4.98 8.00
N LEU A 145 12.76 -6.02 8.69
CA LEU A 145 13.46 -6.59 9.85
C LEU A 145 14.64 -7.49 9.47
N LYS A 146 14.81 -7.80 8.18
CA LYS A 146 15.95 -8.60 7.69
C LYS A 146 17.26 -7.82 7.67
N ASP A 147 17.21 -6.49 7.71
CA ASP A 147 18.38 -5.62 7.91
C ASP A 147 18.02 -4.54 8.95
N GLN A 148 18.17 -4.92 10.21
CA GLN A 148 17.87 -4.02 11.32
C GLN A 148 18.86 -2.86 11.42
N GLU A 149 20.08 -3.01 10.93
CA GLU A 149 21.10 -1.95 11.00
C GLU A 149 20.72 -0.78 10.10
N ARG A 150 20.41 -1.05 8.82
CA ARG A 150 19.92 -0.04 7.89
C ARG A 150 18.60 0.57 8.36
N LEU A 151 17.67 -0.25 8.88
CA LEU A 151 16.42 0.24 9.44
C LEU A 151 16.63 1.17 10.64
N LEU A 152 17.55 0.83 11.54
CA LEU A 152 17.92 1.70 12.67
C LEU A 152 18.56 3.00 12.19
N GLY A 153 19.38 2.96 11.13
CA GLY A 153 19.92 4.17 10.49
C GLY A 153 18.83 5.13 10.01
N LEU A 154 17.78 4.60 9.36
CA LEU A 154 16.63 5.39 8.91
C LEU A 154 15.80 5.95 10.08
N LEU A 155 15.45 5.10 11.05
CA LEU A 155 14.67 5.51 12.24
C LEU A 155 15.46 6.49 13.13
N GLY A 156 16.78 6.35 13.19
CA GLY A 156 17.70 7.12 14.02
C GLY A 156 18.20 8.42 13.40
N SER A 157 17.85 8.70 12.13
CA SER A 157 18.31 9.88 11.43
C SER A 157 17.84 11.17 12.11
N ARG A 158 18.77 12.12 12.32
CA ARG A 158 18.47 13.43 12.91
C ARG A 158 17.79 14.37 11.92
N ASP A 159 18.26 14.36 10.67
CA ASP A 159 17.82 15.30 9.65
C ASP A 159 16.64 14.77 8.83
N ARG A 160 16.52 13.43 8.72
CA ARG A 160 15.51 12.77 7.89
C ARG A 160 14.92 11.54 8.59
N PRO A 161 14.32 11.70 9.79
CA PRO A 161 13.77 10.56 10.53
C PRO A 161 12.63 9.89 9.76
N ILE A 162 12.35 8.63 10.05
CA ILE A 162 11.10 7.99 9.63
C ILE A 162 10.38 7.42 10.84
N GLN A 163 9.07 7.23 10.70
CA GLN A 163 8.27 6.45 11.63
C GLN A 163 7.47 5.39 10.86
N ILE A 164 7.19 4.26 11.52
CA ILE A 164 6.51 3.12 10.91
C ILE A 164 5.27 2.80 11.72
N VAL A 165 4.12 2.73 11.04
CA VAL A 165 2.84 2.33 11.62
C VAL A 165 2.38 1.05 10.95
N LEU A 166 2.32 -0.03 11.72
CA LEU A 166 1.88 -1.33 11.22
C LEU A 166 0.68 -1.86 12.00
N ALA A 167 -0.21 -2.54 11.29
CA ALA A 167 -1.37 -3.19 11.89
C ALA A 167 -1.66 -4.52 11.22
N GLY A 168 -2.14 -5.51 11.97
CA GLY A 168 -2.59 -6.75 11.36
C GLY A 168 -2.74 -7.90 12.33
N LYS A 169 -3.18 -9.03 11.77
CA LYS A 169 -3.44 -10.27 12.49
C LYS A 169 -2.82 -11.44 11.74
N ALA A 170 -2.32 -12.41 12.47
CA ALA A 170 -1.98 -13.72 11.94
C ALA A 170 -3.15 -14.68 12.19
N HIS A 171 -3.34 -15.65 11.31
CA HIS A 171 -4.35 -16.68 11.51
C HIS A 171 -4.00 -17.54 12.74
N PRO A 172 -4.98 -18.05 13.52
CA PRO A 172 -4.69 -18.82 14.73
C PRO A 172 -3.75 -20.01 14.52
N TYR A 173 -3.78 -20.63 13.34
CA TYR A 173 -2.93 -21.77 12.99
C TYR A 173 -1.67 -21.40 12.19
N ASP A 174 -1.47 -20.13 11.85
CA ASP A 174 -0.32 -19.65 11.09
C ASP A 174 0.84 -19.30 12.03
N ARG A 175 1.66 -20.31 12.35
CA ARG A 175 2.83 -20.16 13.24
C ARG A 175 3.85 -19.15 12.67
N PRO A 176 4.23 -19.20 11.38
CA PRO A 176 5.14 -18.21 10.81
C PRO A 176 4.62 -16.77 10.94
N GLY A 177 3.35 -16.53 10.61
CA GLY A 177 2.73 -15.21 10.73
C GLY A 177 2.74 -14.67 12.17
N LYS A 178 2.48 -15.54 13.16
CA LYS A 178 2.58 -15.17 14.58
C LYS A 178 4.00 -14.83 15.01
N GLU A 179 4.99 -15.53 14.48
CA GLU A 179 6.39 -15.26 14.78
C GLU A 179 6.83 -13.89 14.23
N ILE A 180 6.40 -13.53 13.02
CA ILE A 180 6.67 -12.19 12.46
C ILE A 180 6.06 -11.09 13.34
N ILE A 181 4.83 -11.28 13.86
CA ILE A 181 4.24 -10.32 14.80
C ILE A 181 5.09 -10.19 16.08
N ARG A 182 5.62 -11.30 16.61
CA ARG A 182 6.50 -11.26 17.78
C ARG A 182 7.79 -10.51 17.49
N GLN A 183 8.41 -10.73 16.32
CA GLN A 183 9.62 -10.02 15.90
C GLN A 183 9.38 -8.50 15.84
N TRP A 184 8.28 -8.07 15.21
CA TRP A 184 7.91 -6.65 15.18
C TRP A 184 7.66 -6.06 16.57
N LYS A 185 6.94 -6.78 17.44
CA LYS A 185 6.70 -6.34 18.83
C LYS A 185 7.98 -6.26 19.65
N ALA A 186 8.91 -7.20 19.45
CA ALA A 186 10.20 -7.18 20.12
C ALA A 186 11.04 -6.01 19.61
N PHE A 187 11.09 -5.80 18.29
CA PHE A 187 11.80 -4.70 17.67
C PHE A 187 11.26 -3.33 18.11
N SER A 188 9.94 -3.14 18.13
CA SER A 188 9.29 -1.88 18.52
C SER A 188 9.49 -1.51 19.99
N ARG A 189 9.89 -2.47 20.84
CA ARG A 189 10.16 -2.29 22.26
C ARG A 189 11.64 -2.02 22.57
N ARG A 190 12.53 -2.06 21.56
CA ARG A 190 13.94 -1.73 21.77
C ARG A 190 14.08 -0.24 22.12
N PRO A 191 14.94 0.16 23.08
CA PRO A 191 15.08 1.56 23.49
C PRO A 191 15.47 2.54 22.37
N ASP A 192 16.20 2.07 21.36
CA ASP A 192 16.62 2.83 20.18
C ASP A 192 15.52 3.00 19.10
N VAL A 193 14.42 2.25 19.24
CA VAL A 193 13.29 2.18 18.30
C VAL A 193 11.98 2.69 18.91
N GLU A 194 11.83 2.60 20.23
CA GLU A 194 10.58 2.83 20.95
C GLU A 194 9.95 4.18 20.58
N GLY A 195 8.67 4.16 20.25
CA GLY A 195 7.92 5.35 19.82
C GLY A 195 8.09 5.77 18.36
N LYS A 196 9.01 5.15 17.61
CA LYS A 196 9.15 5.35 16.15
C LYS A 196 8.50 4.23 15.34
N VAL A 197 8.37 3.05 15.92
CA VAL A 197 7.67 1.91 15.32
C VAL A 197 6.47 1.57 16.19
N VAL A 198 5.29 1.64 15.59
CA VAL A 198 4.01 1.45 16.27
C VAL A 198 3.28 0.25 15.69
N PHE A 199 3.01 -0.73 16.54
CA PHE A 199 2.18 -1.89 16.22
C PHE A 199 0.77 -1.70 16.79
N ILE A 200 -0.23 -1.55 15.91
CA ILE A 200 -1.64 -1.48 16.31
C ILE A 200 -2.26 -2.86 16.28
N GLU A 201 -2.61 -3.35 17.48
CA GLU A 201 -3.41 -4.57 17.63
C GLU A 201 -4.87 -4.35 17.21
N ASP A 202 -5.55 -5.46 16.93
CA ASP A 202 -6.96 -5.45 16.52
C ASP A 202 -7.28 -4.64 15.27
N TYR A 203 -6.49 -4.90 14.22
CA TYR A 203 -6.79 -4.40 12.87
C TYR A 203 -8.21 -4.76 12.44
N ASP A 204 -9.01 -3.73 12.21
CA ASP A 204 -10.35 -3.75 11.64
C ASP A 204 -10.46 -2.66 10.55
N LEU A 205 -11.67 -2.47 10.00
CA LEU A 205 -11.89 -1.45 8.98
C LEU A 205 -11.69 -0.02 9.51
N GLY A 206 -11.94 0.24 10.80
CA GLY A 206 -11.73 1.55 11.40
C GLY A 206 -10.25 1.92 11.49
N VAL A 207 -9.42 0.99 11.99
CA VAL A 207 -7.96 1.13 11.99
C VAL A 207 -7.43 1.28 10.56
N ALA A 208 -7.91 0.43 9.64
CA ALA A 208 -7.52 0.51 8.23
C ALA A 208 -7.78 1.89 7.63
N ASN A 209 -8.97 2.45 7.88
CA ASN A 209 -9.38 3.75 7.37
C ASN A 209 -8.45 4.87 7.87
N GLN A 210 -8.12 4.89 9.17
CA GLN A 210 -7.20 5.88 9.73
C GLN A 210 -5.79 5.78 9.13
N LEU A 211 -5.24 4.56 9.02
CA LEU A 211 -3.93 4.34 8.43
C LEU A 211 -3.90 4.76 6.96
N ILE A 212 -4.86 4.29 6.16
CA ILE A 212 -4.94 4.57 4.72
C ILE A 212 -5.03 6.07 4.43
N GLN A 213 -5.73 6.83 5.28
CA GLN A 213 -5.86 8.26 5.11
C GLN A 213 -4.59 9.02 5.50
N GLY A 214 -3.86 8.55 6.53
CA GLY A 214 -2.81 9.34 7.16
C GLY A 214 -1.36 8.96 6.82
N VAL A 215 -1.07 7.74 6.37
CA VAL A 215 0.32 7.35 6.06
C VAL A 215 0.78 7.94 4.74
N ASP A 216 2.06 8.28 4.63
CA ASP A 216 2.63 8.92 3.44
C ASP A 216 3.06 7.91 2.39
N VAL A 217 3.63 6.78 2.84
CA VAL A 217 4.03 5.68 1.97
C VAL A 217 3.40 4.38 2.46
N TRP A 218 2.65 3.75 1.58
CA TRP A 218 2.12 2.40 1.77
C TRP A 218 3.11 1.36 1.26
N LEU A 219 3.58 0.49 2.17
CA LEU A 219 4.52 -0.57 1.85
C LEU A 219 3.80 -1.87 1.50
N ASN A 220 4.21 -2.51 0.41
CA ASN A 220 3.70 -3.83 0.05
C ASN A 220 4.77 -4.69 -0.63
N CYS A 221 5.38 -5.62 0.13
CA CYS A 221 6.49 -6.43 -0.38
C CYS A 221 6.16 -7.92 -0.50
N PRO A 222 5.02 -8.34 -1.09
CA PRO A 222 4.74 -9.76 -1.28
C PRO A 222 5.81 -10.39 -2.18
N ARG A 223 6.06 -11.68 -2.01
CA ARG A 223 6.91 -12.46 -2.90
C ARG A 223 6.21 -12.58 -4.24
N HIS A 224 6.88 -12.20 -5.31
CA HIS A 224 6.35 -12.38 -6.66
C HIS A 224 6.34 -13.88 -7.02
N PRO A 225 5.41 -14.39 -7.84
CA PRO A 225 4.15 -13.80 -8.32
C PRO A 225 2.95 -14.14 -7.41
N TRP A 226 3.12 -14.11 -6.08
CA TRP A 226 2.11 -14.64 -5.15
C TRP A 226 1.04 -13.58 -4.79
N GLU A 227 1.19 -12.34 -5.27
CA GLU A 227 0.15 -11.32 -5.16
C GLU A 227 -0.79 -11.37 -6.36
N ALA A 228 -1.97 -11.97 -6.19
CA ALA A 228 -2.98 -11.96 -7.25
C ALA A 228 -3.37 -10.54 -7.69
N CYS A 229 -3.49 -9.59 -6.77
CA CYS A 229 -3.80 -8.20 -7.10
C CYS A 229 -3.28 -7.26 -6.01
N GLY A 230 -3.93 -7.26 -4.83
CA GLY A 230 -3.53 -6.43 -3.68
C GLY A 230 -4.24 -5.07 -3.63
N THR A 231 -5.49 -5.03 -3.16
CA THR A 231 -6.30 -3.80 -3.17
C THR A 231 -5.94 -2.77 -2.10
N SER A 232 -5.04 -3.07 -1.15
CA SER A 232 -4.73 -2.13 -0.05
C SER A 232 -4.02 -0.88 -0.54
N GLY A 233 -3.08 -1.03 -1.48
CA GLY A 233 -2.38 0.10 -2.10
C GLY A 233 -3.27 0.99 -2.97
N MET A 234 -4.37 0.44 -3.52
CA MET A 234 -5.35 1.23 -4.26
C MET A 234 -6.10 2.23 -3.36
N LYS A 235 -6.26 1.89 -2.07
CA LYS A 235 -7.05 2.70 -1.12
C LYS A 235 -6.33 3.99 -0.72
N VAL A 236 -5.00 4.01 -0.74
CA VAL A 236 -4.22 5.19 -0.34
C VAL A 236 -4.21 6.27 -1.42
N LEU A 237 -4.49 5.89 -2.68
CA LEU A 237 -4.47 6.78 -3.85
C LEU A 237 -5.34 8.01 -3.65
N VAL A 238 -6.58 7.83 -3.20
CA VAL A 238 -7.53 8.94 -3.02
C VAL A 238 -7.08 9.95 -1.96
N ASN A 239 -6.18 9.55 -1.06
CA ASN A 239 -5.68 10.39 0.03
C ASN A 239 -4.31 11.01 -0.25
N GLY A 240 -3.73 10.79 -1.43
CA GLY A 240 -2.38 11.25 -1.75
C GLY A 240 -1.28 10.45 -1.04
N GLY A 241 -1.59 9.27 -0.52
CA GLY A 241 -0.55 8.33 -0.09
C GLY A 241 0.13 7.71 -1.30
N LEU A 242 1.46 7.61 -1.26
CA LEU A 242 2.27 6.98 -2.30
C LEU A 242 2.50 5.50 -2.00
N ASN A 243 2.76 4.70 -3.02
CA ASN A 243 3.09 3.29 -2.85
C ASN A 243 4.58 3.05 -3.09
N LEU A 244 5.18 2.20 -2.26
CA LEU A 244 6.44 1.51 -2.51
C LEU A 244 6.14 0.02 -2.39
N SER A 245 6.09 -0.67 -3.53
CA SER A 245 5.56 -2.03 -3.59
C SER A 245 6.39 -2.91 -4.52
N GLN A 246 6.34 -4.22 -4.29
CA GLN A 246 6.80 -5.20 -5.27
C GLN A 246 6.13 -4.95 -6.62
N TYR A 247 6.88 -5.06 -7.71
CA TYR A 247 6.36 -5.14 -9.07
C TYR A 247 5.60 -6.46 -9.29
N ASP A 248 4.41 -6.55 -8.71
CA ASP A 248 3.52 -7.72 -8.79
C ASP A 248 2.04 -7.27 -8.66
N GLY A 249 1.11 -8.15 -8.99
CA GLY A 249 -0.33 -7.92 -8.90
C GLY A 249 -0.76 -6.63 -9.61
N TRP A 250 -1.52 -5.78 -8.91
CA TRP A 250 -2.00 -4.52 -9.48
C TRP A 250 -0.89 -3.50 -9.74
N TRP A 251 0.20 -3.56 -8.95
CA TRP A 251 1.23 -2.53 -8.99
C TRP A 251 2.06 -2.64 -10.26
N ALA A 252 2.27 -3.87 -10.77
CA ALA A 252 2.90 -4.07 -12.08
C ALA A 252 2.07 -3.53 -13.26
N GLU A 253 0.75 -3.37 -13.10
CA GLU A 253 -0.10 -2.70 -14.11
C GLU A 253 -0.11 -1.17 -13.94
N ALA A 254 -0.04 -0.71 -12.70
CA ALA A 254 -0.21 0.70 -12.32
C ALA A 254 1.08 1.51 -12.42
N TRP A 255 2.22 0.87 -12.14
CA TRP A 255 3.45 1.58 -11.85
C TRP A 255 4.07 2.20 -13.09
N ASN A 256 4.52 3.43 -12.91
CA ASN A 256 5.50 4.12 -13.72
C ASN A 256 6.34 5.02 -12.79
N PRO A 257 7.46 5.61 -13.26
CA PRO A 257 8.34 6.41 -12.40
C PRO A 257 7.69 7.63 -11.73
N ASP A 258 6.57 8.11 -12.25
CA ASP A 258 5.91 9.33 -11.78
C ASP A 258 4.92 9.10 -10.63
N VAL A 259 4.52 7.85 -10.33
CA VAL A 259 3.39 7.57 -9.41
C VAL A 259 3.79 6.90 -8.09
N GLY A 260 5.06 6.54 -7.93
CA GLY A 260 5.55 5.81 -6.76
C GLY A 260 6.83 5.03 -7.07
N TRP A 261 7.10 4.02 -6.27
CA TRP A 261 8.31 3.21 -6.39
C TRP A 261 7.97 1.72 -6.49
N ALA A 262 8.79 1.00 -7.26
CA ALA A 262 8.64 -0.43 -7.44
C ALA A 262 9.94 -1.14 -7.09
N ILE A 263 9.83 -2.26 -6.39
CA ILE A 263 10.93 -3.24 -6.23
C ILE A 263 10.89 -4.16 -7.44
N ARG A 264 12.02 -4.31 -8.13
CA ARG A 264 12.21 -5.00 -9.42
C ARG A 264 11.30 -4.50 -10.55
N PRO A 265 11.37 -3.21 -10.91
CA PRO A 265 10.55 -2.68 -11.99
C PRO A 265 10.81 -3.45 -13.30
N GLY A 266 9.73 -3.89 -13.96
CA GLY A 266 9.79 -4.56 -15.25
C GLY A 266 10.14 -6.05 -15.22
N ALA A 267 10.36 -6.64 -14.04
CA ALA A 267 10.64 -8.05 -13.91
C ALA A 267 9.47 -8.92 -14.41
N THR A 268 9.80 -9.97 -15.16
CA THR A 268 8.83 -10.87 -15.79
C THR A 268 8.42 -12.00 -14.86
N PHE A 269 7.26 -12.59 -15.16
CA PHE A 269 6.75 -13.77 -14.45
C PHE A 269 7.77 -14.93 -14.47
N ASP A 270 8.47 -15.13 -15.59
CA ASP A 270 9.42 -16.23 -15.75
C ASP A 270 10.72 -16.00 -14.96
N GLU A 271 11.24 -14.75 -14.94
CA GLU A 271 12.43 -14.38 -14.16
C GLU A 271 12.22 -14.56 -12.66
N LEU A 272 10.99 -14.37 -12.18
CA LEU A 272 10.66 -14.33 -10.76
C LEU A 272 9.94 -15.58 -10.24
N SER A 273 9.54 -16.51 -11.12
CA SER A 273 8.95 -17.81 -10.72
C SER A 273 9.98 -18.92 -10.54
N GLY A 274 11.28 -18.63 -10.71
CA GLY A 274 12.40 -19.56 -10.51
C GLY A 274 12.61 -20.02 -9.07
N SER A 275 13.36 -21.11 -8.87
CA SER A 275 13.39 -21.90 -7.62
C SER A 275 14.21 -21.32 -6.45
N ASN A 276 14.84 -20.15 -6.59
CA ASN A 276 15.78 -19.64 -5.58
C ASN A 276 15.21 -18.49 -4.73
N ASN A 277 14.09 -18.76 -4.06
CA ASN A 277 13.32 -17.76 -3.29
C ASN A 277 14.13 -17.01 -2.22
N HIS A 278 15.20 -17.60 -1.67
CA HIS A 278 16.01 -16.96 -0.62
C HIS A 278 16.85 -15.80 -1.17
N ASP A 279 17.54 -16.03 -2.29
CA ASP A 279 18.37 -15.00 -2.92
C ASP A 279 17.50 -13.85 -3.46
N HIS A 280 16.28 -14.17 -3.93
CA HIS A 280 15.30 -13.16 -4.30
C HIS A 280 14.88 -12.28 -3.13
N ASP A 281 14.61 -12.85 -1.95
CA ASP A 281 14.22 -12.08 -0.77
C ASP A 281 15.34 -11.13 -0.29
N LEU A 282 16.60 -11.56 -0.34
CA LEU A 282 17.74 -10.70 0.04
C LEU A 282 17.93 -9.54 -0.94
N SER A 283 17.84 -9.83 -2.24
CA SER A 283 17.91 -8.79 -3.27
C SER A 283 16.71 -7.82 -3.21
N ASP A 284 15.50 -8.31 -2.92
CA ASP A 284 14.32 -7.45 -2.73
C ASP A 284 14.45 -6.55 -1.50
N ARG A 285 15.05 -7.08 -0.43
CA ARG A 285 15.39 -6.32 0.77
C ARG A 285 16.38 -5.20 0.43
N ASP A 286 17.46 -5.52 -0.28
CA ASP A 286 18.51 -4.54 -0.60
C ASP A 286 17.95 -3.40 -1.45
N GLU A 287 17.18 -3.73 -2.49
CA GLU A 287 16.51 -2.75 -3.34
C GLU A 287 15.47 -1.93 -2.58
N LEU A 288 14.70 -2.55 -1.67
CA LEU A 288 13.76 -1.81 -0.80
C LEU A 288 14.49 -0.74 0.02
N PHE A 289 15.62 -1.08 0.65
CA PHE A 289 16.38 -0.11 1.42
C PHE A 289 17.06 0.93 0.54
N ASP A 290 17.59 0.56 -0.63
CA ASP A 290 18.20 1.50 -1.57
C ASP A 290 17.17 2.55 -2.03
N LEU A 291 15.95 2.12 -2.34
CA LEU A 291 14.83 3.02 -2.66
C LEU A 291 14.48 3.92 -1.47
N LEU A 292 14.42 3.38 -0.26
CA LEU A 292 14.11 4.17 0.94
C LEU A 292 15.19 5.23 1.19
N GLU A 293 16.45 4.84 1.20
CA GLU A 293 17.60 5.67 1.58
C GLU A 293 17.95 6.72 0.52
N ASN A 294 17.86 6.38 -0.76
CA ASN A 294 18.34 7.22 -1.85
C ASN A 294 17.22 8.00 -2.55
N GLU A 295 15.97 7.53 -2.49
CA GLU A 295 14.86 8.15 -3.23
C GLU A 295 13.72 8.61 -2.33
N VAL A 296 13.07 7.70 -1.60
CA VAL A 296 11.82 7.97 -0.88
C VAL A 296 12.05 9.00 0.23
N VAL A 297 12.96 8.71 1.15
CA VAL A 297 13.25 9.57 2.30
C VAL A 297 13.84 10.91 1.84
N PRO A 298 14.85 10.96 0.95
CA PRO A 298 15.36 12.23 0.46
C PRO A 298 14.32 13.07 -0.29
N CYS A 299 13.42 12.46 -1.08
CA CYS A 299 12.39 13.18 -1.81
C CYS A 299 11.38 13.85 -0.88
N PHE A 300 11.02 13.22 0.24
CA PHE A 300 10.10 13.78 1.22
C PHE A 300 10.71 14.99 1.94
N TYR A 301 11.96 14.89 2.38
CA TYR A 301 12.63 15.94 3.16
C TYR A 301 13.27 17.04 2.32
N LYS A 302 13.33 16.88 0.99
CA LYS A 302 13.81 17.92 0.08
C LYS A 302 12.72 18.96 -0.17
N VAL A 303 12.69 19.96 0.69
CA VAL A 303 11.78 21.11 0.62
C VAL A 303 12.41 22.33 -0.05
N ASP A 304 11.58 23.21 -0.58
CA ASP A 304 11.97 24.54 -1.08
C ASP A 304 12.04 25.59 0.04
N SER A 305 12.18 26.87 -0.33
CA SER A 305 12.23 27.99 0.61
C SER A 305 10.95 28.18 1.44
N ASP A 306 9.82 27.68 0.96
CA ASP A 306 8.52 27.76 1.64
C ASP A 306 8.25 26.52 2.50
N GLY A 307 9.21 25.60 2.58
CA GLY A 307 9.07 24.35 3.32
C GLY A 307 8.22 23.30 2.60
N ILE A 308 8.09 23.39 1.27
CA ILE A 308 7.20 22.55 0.46
C ILE A 308 8.01 21.52 -0.36
N PRO A 309 7.69 20.21 -0.26
CA PRO A 309 8.42 19.18 -1.01
C PRO A 309 7.87 19.03 -2.44
N ARG A 310 8.21 19.96 -3.34
CA ARG A 310 7.63 20.03 -4.71
C ARG A 310 7.72 18.72 -5.49
N LYS A 311 8.87 18.04 -5.46
CA LYS A 311 9.04 16.75 -6.16
C LYS A 311 8.15 15.64 -5.59
N TRP A 312 7.95 15.64 -4.28
CA TRP A 312 7.04 14.71 -3.62
C TRP A 312 5.60 14.97 -4.06
N LEU A 313 5.18 16.24 -4.06
CA LEU A 313 3.83 16.65 -4.44
C LEU A 313 3.54 16.40 -5.92
N GLN A 314 4.52 16.56 -6.79
CA GLN A 314 4.40 16.19 -8.20
C GLN A 314 4.09 14.70 -8.36
N ARG A 315 4.82 13.82 -7.65
CA ARG A 315 4.59 12.37 -7.65
C ARG A 315 3.23 12.01 -7.04
N MET A 316 2.86 12.68 -5.95
CA MET A 316 1.56 12.52 -5.31
C MET A 316 0.42 12.87 -6.26
N ARG A 317 0.49 14.04 -6.91
CA ARG A 317 -0.50 14.49 -7.89
C ARG A 317 -0.60 13.52 -9.06
N ALA A 318 0.53 13.09 -9.63
CA ALA A 318 0.55 12.11 -10.70
C ALA A 318 -0.09 10.78 -10.28
N SER A 319 0.18 10.29 -9.07
CA SER A 319 -0.47 9.09 -8.51
C SER A 319 -1.98 9.25 -8.37
N MET A 320 -2.41 10.37 -7.77
CA MET A 320 -3.84 10.66 -7.59
C MET A 320 -4.56 10.75 -8.94
N ASP A 321 -4.00 11.53 -9.87
CA ASP A 321 -4.56 11.77 -11.20
C ASP A 321 -4.56 10.50 -12.03
N GLN A 322 -3.46 9.76 -12.13
CA GLN A 322 -3.40 8.62 -13.05
C GLN A 322 -4.17 7.40 -12.53
N LEU A 323 -4.16 7.17 -11.22
CA LEU A 323 -4.52 5.86 -10.67
C LEU A 323 -5.90 5.83 -9.99
N THR A 324 -6.34 6.90 -9.33
CA THR A 324 -7.54 6.85 -8.45
C THR A 324 -8.81 6.42 -9.17
N ALA A 325 -9.07 7.00 -10.36
CA ALA A 325 -10.22 6.66 -11.18
C ALA A 325 -10.11 5.25 -11.78
N MET A 326 -8.90 4.91 -12.25
CA MET A 326 -8.59 3.64 -12.90
C MET A 326 -8.82 2.47 -11.94
N TYR A 327 -8.38 2.58 -10.68
CA TYR A 327 -8.52 1.51 -9.68
C TYR A 327 -9.78 1.62 -8.82
N SER A 328 -10.84 2.24 -9.36
CA SER A 328 -12.15 2.32 -8.70
C SER A 328 -13.00 1.06 -8.91
N ALA A 329 -13.86 0.75 -7.93
CA ALA A 329 -14.85 -0.32 -8.04
C ALA A 329 -15.90 -0.03 -9.12
N ASN A 330 -16.20 1.25 -9.41
CA ASN A 330 -17.08 1.66 -10.50
C ASN A 330 -16.58 1.14 -11.85
N ARG A 331 -15.28 1.29 -12.10
CA ARG A 331 -14.61 0.75 -13.30
C ARG A 331 -14.67 -0.78 -13.30
N MET A 332 -14.24 -1.42 -12.21
CA MET A 332 -14.17 -2.88 -12.09
C MET A 332 -15.54 -3.53 -12.35
N VAL A 333 -16.61 -3.04 -11.71
CA VAL A 333 -17.96 -3.59 -11.88
C VAL A 333 -18.46 -3.44 -13.32
N ARG A 334 -18.16 -2.31 -13.98
CA ARG A 334 -18.51 -2.12 -15.39
C ARG A 334 -17.78 -3.09 -16.30
N GLU A 335 -16.49 -3.32 -16.09
CA GLU A 335 -15.72 -4.30 -16.87
C GLU A 335 -16.31 -5.71 -16.70
N TYR A 336 -16.70 -6.11 -15.49
CA TYR A 336 -17.43 -7.37 -15.28
C TYR A 336 -18.74 -7.44 -16.07
N VAL A 337 -19.54 -6.38 -16.04
CA VAL A 337 -20.82 -6.32 -16.78
C VAL A 337 -20.59 -6.41 -18.28
N GLU A 338 -19.68 -5.60 -18.82
CA GLU A 338 -19.43 -5.44 -20.26
C GLU A 338 -18.70 -6.66 -20.85
N GLN A 339 -17.75 -7.25 -20.12
CA GLN A 339 -16.89 -8.33 -20.64
C GLN A 339 -17.41 -9.73 -20.32
N PHE A 340 -18.16 -9.91 -19.22
CA PHE A 340 -18.61 -11.23 -18.76
C PHE A 340 -20.12 -11.36 -18.80
N TYR A 341 -20.86 -10.50 -18.08
CA TYR A 341 -22.29 -10.72 -17.92
C TYR A 341 -23.11 -10.49 -19.19
N LEU A 342 -22.94 -9.34 -19.87
CA LEU A 342 -23.67 -9.06 -21.12
C LEU A 342 -23.36 -10.09 -22.22
N PRO A 343 -22.09 -10.45 -22.49
CA PRO A 343 -21.79 -11.48 -23.50
C PRO A 343 -22.34 -12.87 -23.15
N MET A 344 -22.46 -13.21 -21.87
CA MET A 344 -23.06 -14.47 -21.45
C MET A 344 -24.58 -14.44 -21.63
N THR A 345 -25.27 -13.36 -21.25
CA THR A 345 -26.72 -13.23 -21.49
C THR A 345 -27.09 -13.30 -22.97
N ALA A 346 -26.22 -12.79 -23.86
CA ALA A 346 -26.42 -12.87 -25.30
C ALA A 346 -26.27 -14.31 -25.87
N LYS A 347 -25.64 -15.23 -25.12
CA LYS A 347 -25.40 -16.63 -25.53
C LYS A 347 -26.46 -17.62 -25.01
N GLY A 348 -27.41 -17.17 -24.19
CA GLY A 348 -28.38 -18.01 -23.46
C GLY A 348 -27.83 -18.47 -22.13
#